data_AF-A0AAJ5UVP2-F1
#
_entry.id   AF-A0AAJ5UVP2-F1
#
_cell.length_a   1.000
_cell.length_b   1.000
_cell.length_c   1.000
_cell.angle_alpha   90.00
_cell.angle_beta   90.00
_cell.angle_gamma   90.00
#
_symmetry.space_group_name_H-M   'P 1'
#
loop_
_entity.id
_entity.type
_entity.pdbx_description
1 polymer ?
#
loop_
_entity_poly.entity_id
_entity_poly.type
_entity_poly.pdbx_seq_one_letter_code
_entity_poly.pdbx_strand_id
1 'polypeptide(L)'
;MRFIKFLVVIVIFLGLVGYGVLHFGTKFASEKIVDTLSTELENSGQMDEIKNTIENDPQLKAYMEEAQTVDRSTLPFTTKEEATKVLIQKVGITELNDIRVKLQDGSMTQEEALQKVEGKLSDEEIAALKVIVYEELYQ
;
A
#
# COMPACT_ATOMS: atom_id res chain seq x y z
N MET A 1 -4.86 -33.58 6.04
CA MET A 1 -5.54 -32.85 7.14
C MET A 1 -4.67 -31.84 7.91
N ARG A 2 -3.48 -31.45 7.42
CA ARG A 2 -2.64 -30.40 8.05
C ARG A 2 -2.89 -29.00 7.45
N PHE A 3 -3.23 -28.93 6.17
CA PHE A 3 -3.46 -27.67 5.45
C PHE A 3 -4.75 -26.95 5.87
N ILE A 4 -5.82 -27.71 6.12
CA ILE A 4 -7.10 -27.16 6.61
C ILE A 4 -6.95 -26.55 8.02
N LYS A 5 -6.10 -27.14 8.88
CA LYS A 5 -5.83 -26.57 10.20
C LYS A 5 -5.03 -25.26 10.12
N PHE A 6 -4.17 -25.10 9.12
CA PHE A 6 -3.39 -23.89 8.89
C PHE A 6 -4.25 -22.74 8.34
N LEU A 7 -5.14 -23.02 7.37
CA LEU A 7 -6.08 -22.03 6.84
C LEU A 7 -7.07 -21.53 7.89
N VAL A 8 -7.54 -22.40 8.79
CA VAL A 8 -8.46 -21.99 9.87
C VAL A 8 -7.78 -21.05 10.87
N VAL A 9 -6.48 -21.21 11.14
CA VAL A 9 -5.72 -20.31 12.02
C VAL A 9 -5.53 -18.94 11.39
N ILE A 10 -5.21 -18.87 10.09
CA ILE A 10 -5.08 -17.60 9.34
C ILE A 10 -6.41 -16.82 9.33
N VAL A 11 -7.53 -17.51 9.12
CA VAL A 11 -8.86 -16.87 9.09
C VAL A 11 -9.26 -16.35 10.48
N ILE A 12 -8.92 -17.07 11.55
CA ILE A 12 -9.15 -16.60 12.93
C ILE A 12 -8.26 -15.38 13.25
N PHE A 13 -7.02 -15.36 12.77
CA PHE A 13 -6.12 -14.22 12.95
C PHE A 13 -6.63 -12.96 12.23
N LEU A 14 -7.06 -13.11 10.96
CA LEU A 14 -7.67 -12.03 10.19
C LEU A 14 -8.98 -11.52 10.81
N GLY A 15 -9.77 -12.41 11.43
CA GLY A 15 -10.98 -12.03 12.17
C GLY A 15 -10.70 -11.21 13.43
N LEU A 16 -9.64 -11.54 14.18
CA LEU A 16 -9.23 -10.78 15.38
C LEU A 16 -8.66 -9.40 15.03
N VAL A 17 -7.87 -9.31 13.95
CA VAL A 17 -7.37 -8.03 13.42
C VAL A 17 -8.53 -7.16 12.91
N GLY A 18 -9.50 -7.75 12.21
CA GLY A 18 -10.70 -7.05 11.74
C GLY A 18 -11.59 -6.52 12.87
N TYR A 19 -11.70 -7.26 13.98
CA TYR A 19 -12.48 -6.82 15.16
C TYR A 19 -11.80 -5.66 15.90
N GLY A 20 -10.46 -5.63 15.94
CA GLY A 20 -9.69 -4.55 16.58
C GLY A 20 -9.90 -3.17 15.94
N VAL A 21 -10.04 -3.14 14.61
CA VAL A 21 -10.24 -1.91 13.82
C VAL A 21 -11.58 -1.25 14.12
N LEU A 22 -12.64 -2.03 14.35
CA LEU A 22 -13.99 -1.50 14.58
C LEU A 22 -14.19 -0.98 16.02
N HIS A 23 -13.46 -1.50 17.00
CA HIS A 23 -13.64 -1.10 18.41
C HIS A 23 -12.75 0.08 18.85
N PHE A 24 -11.65 0.36 18.14
CA PHE A 24 -10.71 1.46 18.42
C PHE A 24 -10.81 2.65 17.45
N GLY A 25 -11.85 2.70 16.62
CA GLY A 25 -12.02 3.66 15.52
C GLY A 25 -12.29 5.12 15.88
N THR A 26 -11.92 5.64 17.06
CA THR A 26 -12.29 7.04 17.43
C THR A 26 -11.17 8.00 17.80
N LYS A 27 -9.90 7.58 17.93
CA LYS A 27 -8.76 8.51 18.02
C LYS A 27 -7.48 7.81 17.59
N PHE A 28 -7.21 7.74 16.29
CA PHE A 28 -5.99 7.06 15.82
C PHE A 28 -5.22 7.98 14.87
N ALA A 29 -4.07 8.46 15.35
CA ALA A 29 -3.11 9.22 14.57
C ALA A 29 -2.63 8.33 13.41
N SER A 30 -2.73 8.84 12.19
CA SER A 30 -2.25 8.16 10.97
C SER A 30 -0.79 7.69 11.09
N GLU A 31 0.04 8.44 11.81
CA GLU A 31 1.44 8.11 12.13
C GLU A 31 1.59 6.71 12.75
N LYS A 32 0.76 6.35 13.74
CA LYS A 32 0.88 5.03 14.41
C LYS A 32 0.48 3.86 13.54
N ILE A 33 -0.43 4.05 12.57
CA ILE A 33 -0.87 2.98 11.68
C ILE A 33 0.22 2.67 10.67
N VAL A 34 0.84 3.71 10.11
CA VAL A 34 1.95 3.58 9.17
C VAL A 34 3.13 2.88 9.86
N ASP A 35 3.53 3.36 11.04
CA ASP A 35 4.65 2.76 11.79
C ASP A 35 4.41 1.30 12.17
N THR A 36 3.18 0.97 12.61
CA THR A 36 2.85 -0.41 13.01
C THR A 36 2.82 -1.34 11.79
N LEU A 37 2.24 -0.91 10.67
CA LEU A 37 2.22 -1.69 9.44
C LEU A 37 3.61 -1.88 8.86
N SER A 38 4.44 -0.83 8.79
CA SER A 38 5.83 -0.93 8.33
C SER A 38 6.63 -1.91 9.19
N THR A 39 6.51 -1.81 10.53
CA THR A 39 7.21 -2.71 11.46
C THR A 39 6.75 -4.17 11.31
N GLU A 40 5.45 -4.41 11.10
CA GLU A 40 4.93 -5.77 10.86
C GLU A 40 5.37 -6.33 9.51
N LEU A 41 5.41 -5.50 8.46
CA LEU A 41 5.86 -5.90 7.11
C LEU A 41 7.35 -6.25 7.08
N GLU A 42 8.19 -5.47 7.76
CA GLU A 42 9.62 -5.76 7.92
C GLU A 42 9.87 -7.08 8.67
N ASN A 43 9.19 -7.28 9.81
CA ASN A 43 9.41 -8.46 10.65
C ASN A 43 8.83 -9.76 10.07
N SER A 44 7.90 -9.67 9.12
CA SER A 44 7.21 -10.84 8.56
C SER A 44 7.83 -11.37 7.26
N GLY A 45 8.84 -10.68 6.71
CA GLY A 45 9.41 -11.01 5.39
C GLY A 45 8.49 -10.66 4.22
N GLN A 46 7.34 -10.02 4.49
CA GLN A 46 6.42 -9.56 3.45
C GLN A 46 7.04 -8.47 2.57
N MET A 47 8.03 -7.73 3.08
CA MET A 47 8.76 -6.73 2.29
C MET A 47 9.52 -7.35 1.12
N ASP A 48 10.14 -8.52 1.33
CA ASP A 48 10.86 -9.23 0.25
C ASP A 48 9.90 -9.83 -0.78
N GLU A 49 8.69 -10.22 -0.37
CA GLU A 49 7.64 -10.68 -1.30
C GLU A 49 7.12 -9.53 -2.17
N ILE A 50 6.96 -8.33 -1.59
CA ILE A 50 6.59 -7.11 -2.33
C ILE A 50 7.67 -6.73 -3.33
N LYS A 51 8.95 -6.73 -2.92
CA LYS A 51 10.08 -6.48 -3.83
C LYS A 51 10.12 -7.48 -4.98
N ASN A 52 9.99 -8.77 -4.68
CA ASN A 52 9.95 -9.81 -5.71
C ASN A 52 8.78 -9.58 -6.67
N THR A 53 7.60 -9.21 -6.17
CA THR A 53 6.44 -8.92 -7.03
C THR A 53 6.73 -7.77 -7.98
N ILE A 54 7.34 -6.68 -7.48
CA ILE A 54 7.71 -5.51 -8.29
C ILE A 54 8.78 -5.86 -9.33
N GLU A 55 9.79 -6.64 -8.96
CA GLU A 55 10.88 -7.00 -9.88
C GLU A 55 10.44 -7.96 -10.99
N ASN A 56 9.42 -8.77 -10.73
CA ASN A 56 8.84 -9.71 -11.70
C ASN A 56 7.71 -9.09 -12.55
N ASP A 57 7.23 -7.91 -12.20
CA ASP A 57 6.24 -7.17 -12.97
C ASP A 57 6.93 -6.05 -13.80
N PRO A 58 6.93 -6.12 -15.15
CA PRO A 58 7.60 -5.14 -15.98
C PRO A 58 7.11 -3.69 -15.80
N GLN A 59 5.83 -3.49 -15.47
CA GLN A 59 5.25 -2.16 -15.26
C GLN A 59 5.68 -1.60 -13.91
N LEU A 60 5.59 -2.39 -12.84
CA LEU A 60 6.01 -1.95 -11.51
C LEU A 60 7.52 -1.70 -11.45
N LYS A 61 8.31 -2.53 -12.15
CA LYS A 61 9.75 -2.32 -12.29
C LYS A 61 10.06 -1.00 -12.98
N ALA A 62 9.35 -0.65 -14.06
CA ALA A 62 9.53 0.63 -14.74
C ALA A 62 9.27 1.81 -13.79
N TYR A 63 8.27 1.70 -12.90
CA TYR A 63 8.01 2.73 -11.89
C TYR A 63 9.16 2.92 -10.90
N MET A 64 9.86 1.84 -10.52
CA MET A 64 11.04 1.92 -9.65
C MET A 64 12.27 2.50 -10.36
N GLU A 65 12.42 2.23 -11.65
CA GLU A 65 13.48 2.83 -12.48
C GLU A 65 13.23 4.34 -12.68
N GLU A 66 11.99 4.74 -12.95
CA GLU A 66 11.60 6.14 -13.02
C GLU A 66 11.88 6.87 -11.70
N ALA A 67 11.44 6.29 -10.57
CA ALA A 67 11.62 6.85 -9.23
C ALA A 67 13.08 7.21 -8.90
N GLN A 68 14.06 6.44 -9.39
CA GLN A 68 15.48 6.71 -9.16
C GLN A 68 15.98 7.99 -9.84
N THR A 69 15.31 8.42 -10.90
CA THR A 69 15.74 9.54 -11.76
C THR A 69 15.01 10.85 -11.47
N VAL A 70 13.93 10.81 -10.67
CA VAL A 70 13.11 11.97 -10.33
C VAL A 70 13.87 12.93 -9.40
N ASP A 71 13.81 14.23 -9.71
CA ASP A 71 14.35 15.27 -8.82
C ASP A 71 13.45 15.47 -7.59
N ARG A 72 13.90 14.92 -6.46
CA ARG A 72 13.18 14.95 -5.18
C ARG A 72 12.87 16.37 -4.69
N SER A 73 13.67 17.36 -5.08
CA SER A 73 13.52 18.76 -4.69
C SER A 73 12.25 19.40 -5.26
N THR A 74 11.67 18.77 -6.29
CA THR A 74 10.52 19.28 -7.04
C THR A 74 9.21 18.61 -6.67
N LEU A 75 9.25 17.61 -5.79
CA LEU A 75 8.09 16.81 -5.43
C LEU A 75 7.12 17.57 -4.51
N PRO A 76 5.80 17.39 -4.69
CA PRO A 76 4.78 18.05 -3.87
C PRO A 76 4.74 17.55 -2.42
N PHE A 77 5.32 16.38 -2.14
CA PHE A 77 5.48 15.79 -0.82
C PHE A 77 6.59 14.74 -0.85
N THR A 78 7.17 14.45 0.31
CA THR A 78 8.30 13.51 0.41
C THR A 78 8.15 12.50 1.54
N THR A 79 7.10 12.56 2.36
CA THR A 79 6.91 11.62 3.48
C THR A 79 5.71 10.70 3.29
N LYS A 80 5.77 9.53 3.94
CA LYS A 80 4.68 8.55 3.97
C LYS A 80 3.37 9.13 4.53
N GLU A 81 3.46 9.99 5.54
CA GLU A 81 2.30 10.62 6.17
C GLU A 81 1.61 11.58 5.21
N GLU A 82 2.40 12.37 4.48
CA GLU A 82 1.90 13.28 3.45
C GLU A 82 1.29 12.51 2.28
N ALA A 83 1.97 11.46 1.80
CA ALA A 83 1.45 10.57 0.77
C ALA A 83 0.11 9.94 1.16
N THR A 84 0.01 9.44 2.41
CA THR A 84 -1.23 8.87 2.95
C THR A 84 -2.35 9.90 2.97
N LYS A 85 -2.04 11.13 3.40
CA LYS A 85 -2.99 12.23 3.42
C LYS A 85 -3.46 12.59 2.00
N VAL A 86 -2.54 12.70 1.04
CA VAL A 86 -2.86 12.99 -0.36
C VAL A 86 -3.75 11.91 -0.97
N LEU A 87 -3.44 10.62 -0.75
CA LEU A 87 -4.27 9.50 -1.21
C LEU A 87 -5.68 9.55 -0.62
N ILE A 88 -5.80 9.79 0.70
CA ILE A 88 -7.11 9.93 1.34
C ILE A 88 -7.87 11.15 0.81
N GLN A 89 -7.19 12.26 0.53
CA GLN A 89 -7.82 13.48 0.03
C GLN A 89 -8.25 13.40 -1.44
N LYS A 90 -7.44 12.76 -2.30
CA LYS A 90 -7.65 12.71 -3.75
C LYS A 90 -8.47 11.51 -4.20
N VAL A 91 -8.17 10.34 -3.65
CA VAL A 91 -8.86 9.08 -4.00
C VAL A 91 -10.06 8.88 -3.08
N GLY A 92 -9.90 9.14 -1.78
CA GLY A 92 -10.96 8.96 -0.78
C GLY A 92 -10.89 7.60 -0.09
N ILE A 93 -11.16 7.58 1.21
CA ILE A 93 -11.07 6.36 2.04
C ILE A 93 -12.05 5.26 1.59
N THR A 94 -13.24 5.63 1.13
CA THR A 94 -14.23 4.66 0.62
C THR A 94 -13.77 4.00 -0.66
N GLU A 95 -13.18 4.78 -1.57
CA GLU A 95 -12.68 4.31 -2.86
C GLU A 95 -11.43 3.43 -2.68
N LEU A 96 -10.50 3.84 -1.82
CA LEU A 96 -9.35 3.03 -1.43
C LEU A 96 -9.79 1.68 -0.84
N ASN A 97 -10.84 1.68 -0.01
CA ASN A 97 -11.40 0.43 0.52
C ASN A 97 -12.10 -0.43 -0.54
N ASP A 98 -12.81 0.18 -1.50
CA ASP A 98 -13.44 -0.52 -2.63
C ASP A 98 -12.39 -1.22 -3.50
N ILE A 99 -11.31 -0.51 -3.86
CA ILE A 99 -10.16 -1.08 -4.59
C ILE A 99 -9.58 -2.28 -3.85
N ARG A 100 -9.31 -2.14 -2.53
CA ARG A 100 -8.80 -3.23 -1.70
C ARG A 100 -9.70 -4.47 -1.74
N VAL A 101 -11.02 -4.29 -1.57
CA VAL A 101 -11.97 -5.41 -1.58
C VAL A 101 -12.00 -6.08 -2.95
N LYS A 102 -12.03 -5.30 -4.03
CA LYS A 102 -12.10 -5.83 -5.40
C LYS A 102 -10.82 -6.53 -5.86
N LEU A 103 -9.66 -6.09 -5.38
CA LEU A 103 -8.40 -6.82 -5.59
C LEU A 103 -8.39 -8.15 -4.82
N GLN A 104 -8.94 -8.18 -3.60
CA GLN A 104 -8.99 -9.40 -2.78
C GLN A 104 -9.98 -10.45 -3.31
N ASP A 105 -11.11 -10.02 -3.83
CA ASP A 105 -12.11 -10.93 -4.41
C ASP A 105 -11.86 -11.27 -5.90
N GLY A 106 -10.87 -10.62 -6.52
CA GLY A 106 -10.47 -10.84 -7.91
C GLY A 106 -11.38 -10.19 -8.95
N SER A 107 -12.31 -9.31 -8.54
CA SER A 107 -13.19 -8.56 -9.45
C SER A 107 -12.55 -7.32 -10.06
N MET A 108 -11.30 -6.98 -9.68
CA MET A 108 -10.48 -5.91 -10.25
C MET A 108 -9.04 -6.39 -10.42
N THR A 109 -8.39 -5.99 -11.52
CA THR A 109 -6.96 -6.26 -11.74
C THR A 109 -6.07 -5.19 -11.08
N GLN A 110 -4.78 -5.50 -10.89
CA GLN A 110 -3.81 -4.52 -10.39
C GLN A 110 -3.69 -3.29 -11.32
N GLU A 111 -3.74 -3.52 -12.64
CA GLU A 111 -3.68 -2.47 -13.65
C GLU A 111 -4.90 -1.53 -13.56
N GLU A 112 -6.10 -2.09 -13.40
CA GLU A 112 -7.33 -1.31 -13.22
C GLU A 112 -7.30 -0.48 -11.92
N ALA A 113 -6.78 -1.07 -10.84
CA ALA A 113 -6.60 -0.37 -9.58
C ALA A 113 -5.62 0.80 -9.71
N LEU A 114 -4.47 0.58 -10.37
CA LEU A 114 -3.46 1.61 -10.64
C LEU A 114 -4.05 2.76 -11.46
N GLN A 115 -4.72 2.46 -12.57
CA GLN A 115 -5.36 3.49 -13.40
C GLN A 115 -6.39 4.30 -12.61
N LYS A 116 -7.14 3.66 -11.71
CA LYS A 116 -8.15 4.33 -10.89
C LYS A 116 -7.54 5.30 -9.89
N VAL A 117 -6.38 4.96 -9.31
CA VAL A 117 -5.64 5.81 -8.38
C VAL A 117 -4.91 6.93 -9.15
N GLU A 118 -4.17 6.58 -10.19
CA GLU A 118 -3.41 7.51 -11.03
C GLU A 118 -4.33 8.57 -11.66
N GLY A 119 -5.53 8.17 -12.12
CA GLY A 119 -6.51 9.09 -12.69
C GLY A 119 -7.09 10.14 -11.71
N LYS A 120 -6.74 10.08 -10.42
CA LYS A 120 -7.13 11.07 -9.39
C LYS A 120 -5.98 11.96 -8.94
N LEU A 121 -4.77 11.69 -9.41
CA LEU A 121 -3.54 12.35 -9.00
C LEU A 121 -2.97 13.14 -10.17
N SER A 122 -2.18 14.17 -9.85
CA SER A 122 -1.34 14.84 -10.84
C SER A 122 -0.06 14.04 -11.10
N ASP A 123 0.60 14.29 -12.23
CA ASP A 123 1.85 13.62 -12.60
C ASP A 123 2.93 13.80 -11.53
N GLU A 124 3.01 14.98 -10.91
CA GLU A 124 3.94 15.26 -9.83
C GLU A 124 3.60 14.50 -8.54
N GLU A 125 2.32 14.32 -8.22
CA GLU A 125 1.87 13.52 -7.08
C GLU A 125 2.12 12.02 -7.31
N ILE A 126 1.95 11.53 -8.54
CA ILE A 126 2.30 10.16 -8.91
C ILE A 126 3.80 9.93 -8.78
N ALA A 127 4.62 10.87 -9.28
CA ALA A 127 6.07 10.81 -9.15
C ALA A 127 6.50 10.77 -7.67
N ALA A 128 5.88 11.58 -6.81
CA ALA A 128 6.15 11.57 -5.37
C ALA A 128 5.83 10.22 -4.71
N LEU A 129 4.70 9.59 -5.08
CA LEU A 129 4.35 8.26 -4.58
C LEU A 129 5.36 7.20 -5.01
N LYS A 130 5.79 7.21 -6.28
CA LYS A 130 6.79 6.27 -6.79
C LYS A 130 8.12 6.40 -6.05
N VAL A 131 8.56 7.62 -5.78
CA VAL A 131 9.80 7.89 -5.03
C VAL A 131 9.71 7.38 -3.60
N ILE A 132 8.61 7.67 -2.89
CA ILE A 132 8.42 7.18 -1.52
C ILE A 132 8.41 5.66 -1.48
N VAL A 133 7.66 5.00 -2.38
CA VAL A 133 7.66 3.52 -2.44
C VAL A 133 9.06 2.98 -2.70
N TYR A 134 9.82 3.59 -3.62
CA TYR A 134 11.20 3.18 -3.87
C TYR A 134 12.09 3.33 -2.64
N GLU A 135 11.96 4.43 -1.90
CA GLU A 135 12.71 4.65 -0.66
C GLU A 135 12.39 3.57 0.37
N GLU A 136 11.11 3.30 0.64
CA GLU A 136 10.72 2.32 1.66
C GLU A 136 11.11 0.87 1.32
N LEU A 137 11.22 0.55 0.04
CA LEU A 137 11.62 -0.77 -0.39
C LEU A 137 13.15 -0.88 -0.45
N TYR A 138 13.84 0.08 -1.05
CA TYR A 138 15.24 -0.10 -1.45
C TYR A 138 16.25 0.70 -0.62
N GLN A 139 15.83 1.62 0.24
CA GLN A 139 16.70 2.45 1.09
C GLN A 139 16.44 2.21 2.58
#